data_AF-X0YPR8-F1
#
_entry.id   AF-X0YPR8-F1
#
_cell.length_a   1.000
_cell.length_b   1.000
_cell.length_c   1.000
_cell.angle_alpha   90.00
_cell.angle_beta   90.00
_cell.angle_gamma   90.00
#
_symmetry.space_group_name_H-M   'P 1'
#
loop_
_entity.id
_entity.type
_entity.pdbx_description
1 polymer ?
#
loop_
_entity_poly.entity_id
_entity_poly.type
_entity_poly.pdbx_seq_one_letter_code
_entity_poly.pdbx_strand_id
1 'polypeptide(L)'
;PFRLFTVNRWVTGEVWYKAKAVKRMLDLFVIDHTWPSWPVNQWVTAMVPLFKPQIIALIDERDRTIERWVGEETKTDTPHEKVFEDREREITSFLDIDIQAQVKAVEEEIGRRDR
;
A
#
# COMPACT_ATOMS: atom_id res chain seq x y z
N PRO A 1 -1.44 13.52 6.64
CA PRO A 1 -1.84 12.10 6.42
C PRO A 1 -2.00 11.40 7.76
N PHE A 2 -2.98 10.51 7.88
CA PHE A 2 -3.23 9.76 9.12
C PHE A 2 -3.43 8.25 8.89
N ARG A 3 -3.52 7.79 7.64
CA ARG A 3 -3.73 6.38 7.29
C ARG A 3 -3.13 6.06 5.93
N LEU A 4 -2.58 4.86 5.80
CA LEU A 4 -2.25 4.20 4.54
C LEU A 4 -3.21 3.05 4.33
N PHE A 5 -3.61 2.80 3.10
CA PHE A 5 -4.53 1.70 2.78
C PHE A 5 -4.29 1.19 1.36
N THR A 6 -4.70 -0.05 1.12
CA THR A 6 -4.80 -0.63 -0.22
C THR A 6 -6.27 -0.78 -0.59
N VAL A 7 -6.55 -0.70 -1.89
CA VAL A 7 -7.91 -0.84 -2.41
C VAL A 7 -8.03 -2.10 -3.26
N ASN A 8 -9.27 -2.51 -3.50
CA ASN A 8 -9.62 -3.54 -4.46
C ASN A 8 -9.50 -3.01 -5.89
N ARG A 9 -9.38 -3.92 -6.86
CA ARG A 9 -9.13 -3.61 -8.27
C ARG A 9 -10.18 -2.68 -8.87
N TRP A 10 -11.46 -2.90 -8.57
CA TRP A 10 -12.54 -2.08 -9.14
C TRP A 10 -12.42 -0.59 -8.80
N VAL A 11 -11.80 -0.24 -7.67
CA VAL A 11 -11.71 1.14 -7.18
C VAL A 11 -10.88 2.01 -8.13
N THR A 12 -9.82 1.44 -8.71
CA THR A 12 -8.90 2.12 -9.63
C THR A 12 -9.01 1.61 -11.07
N GLY A 13 -9.72 0.51 -11.29
CA GLY A 13 -9.84 -0.15 -12.60
C GLY A 13 -8.52 -0.71 -13.11
N GLU A 14 -7.53 -0.91 -12.24
CA GLU A 14 -6.17 -1.26 -12.63
C GLU A 14 -5.97 -2.77 -12.89
N VAL A 15 -4.77 -3.15 -13.35
CA VAL A 15 -4.36 -4.55 -13.45
C VAL A 15 -3.92 -5.04 -12.08
N TRP A 16 -4.44 -6.19 -11.65
CA TRP A 16 -4.05 -6.77 -10.36
C TRP A 16 -2.67 -7.44 -10.42
N TYR A 17 -1.67 -6.82 -9.78
CA TYR A 17 -0.34 -7.38 -9.60
C TYR A 17 -0.20 -8.07 -8.24
N LYS A 18 0.35 -9.29 -8.21
CA LYS A 18 0.69 -10.01 -6.96
C LYS A 18 1.66 -9.19 -6.09
N ALA A 19 1.56 -9.34 -4.76
CA ALA A 19 2.37 -8.64 -3.77
C ALA A 19 3.86 -8.63 -4.11
N LYS A 20 4.43 -9.77 -4.51
CA LYS A 20 5.85 -9.88 -4.88
C LYS A 20 6.24 -8.91 -6.00
N ALA A 21 5.37 -8.65 -6.97
CA ALA A 21 5.64 -7.72 -8.07
C ALA A 21 5.55 -6.27 -7.62
N VAL A 22 4.47 -5.91 -6.91
CA VAL A 22 4.25 -4.55 -6.38
C VAL A 22 5.39 -4.14 -5.45
N LYS A 23 5.84 -5.03 -4.56
CA LYS A 23 6.96 -4.77 -3.64
C LYS A 23 8.27 -4.42 -4.36
N ARG A 24 8.52 -4.97 -5.55
CA ARG A 24 9.70 -4.60 -6.37
C ARG A 24 9.54 -3.23 -7.02
N MET A 25 8.31 -2.82 -7.33
CA MET A 25 8.03 -1.51 -7.94
C MET A 25 8.19 -0.37 -6.94
N LEU A 26 8.09 -0.62 -5.63
CA LEU A 26 8.27 0.41 -4.59
C LEU A 26 9.62 1.12 -4.69
N ASP A 27 10.68 0.39 -5.08
CA ASP A 27 12.03 0.95 -5.24
C ASP A 27 12.19 1.85 -6.48
N LEU A 28 11.20 1.83 -7.37
CA LEU A 28 11.18 2.62 -8.60
C LEU A 28 10.25 3.83 -8.49
N PHE A 29 9.57 4.00 -7.35
CA PHE A 29 8.59 5.06 -7.18
C PHE A 29 9.25 6.43 -7.08
N VAL A 30 8.97 7.30 -8.05
CA VAL A 30 9.41 8.69 -8.07
C VAL A 30 8.40 9.52 -8.86
N ILE A 31 8.08 10.71 -8.35
CA ILE A 31 7.37 11.75 -9.11
C ILE A 31 8.41 12.79 -9.51
N ASP A 32 8.90 12.72 -10.74
CA ASP A 32 10.05 13.47 -11.24
C ASP A 32 9.69 14.80 -11.92
N HIS A 33 8.40 15.11 -12.08
CA HIS A 33 7.93 16.35 -12.69
C HIS A 33 7.62 17.45 -11.65
N THR A 34 7.62 18.70 -12.09
CA THR A 34 7.42 19.89 -11.22
C THR A 34 5.97 20.35 -11.11
N TRP A 35 5.11 19.98 -12.05
CA TRP A 35 3.68 20.32 -12.04
C TRP A 35 2.87 19.35 -11.16
N PRO A 36 1.75 19.73 -10.52
CA PRO A 36 1.32 21.09 -10.24
C PRO A 36 2.12 21.73 -9.09
N SER A 37 2.85 20.93 -8.28
CA SER A 37 3.63 21.42 -7.14
C SER A 37 4.84 20.53 -6.87
N TRP A 38 6.02 21.06 -7.16
CA TRP A 38 7.29 20.35 -6.93
C TRP A 38 7.51 19.94 -5.46
N PRO A 39 7.25 20.80 -4.45
CA PRO A 39 7.39 20.38 -3.04
C PRO A 39 6.46 19.23 -2.65
N VAL A 40 5.23 19.21 -3.18
CA VAL A 40 4.28 18.12 -2.90
C VAL A 40 4.75 16.84 -3.56
N ASN A 41 5.23 16.90 -4.81
CA ASN A 41 5.74 15.73 -5.52
C ASN A 41 6.96 15.11 -4.81
N GLN A 42 7.88 15.95 -4.32
CA GLN A 42 9.00 15.48 -3.49
C GLN A 42 8.52 14.86 -2.19
N TRP A 43 7.55 15.49 -1.52
CA TRP A 43 6.99 14.98 -0.27
C TRP A 43 6.28 13.63 -0.47
N VAL A 44 5.47 13.46 -1.52
CA VAL A 44 4.83 12.16 -1.85
C VAL A 44 5.88 11.10 -2.18
N THR A 45 6.90 11.47 -2.95
CA THR A 45 8.03 10.57 -3.26
C THR A 45 8.73 10.10 -2.00
N ALA A 46 8.97 11.00 -1.02
CA ALA A 46 9.63 10.68 0.24
C ALA A 46 8.77 9.82 1.19
N MET A 47 7.44 9.84 1.06
CA MET A 47 6.54 9.02 1.89
C MET A 47 6.71 7.53 1.65
N VAL A 48 7.00 7.11 0.42
CA VAL A 48 7.17 5.69 0.07
C VAL A 48 8.34 5.04 0.80
N PRO A 49 9.58 5.57 0.76
CA PRO A 49 10.68 5.01 1.55
C PRO A 49 10.48 5.18 3.06
N LEU A 50 9.90 6.29 3.53
CA LEU A 50 9.65 6.55 4.96
C LEU A 50 8.78 5.47 5.61
N PHE A 51 7.75 5.00 4.88
CA PHE A 51 6.81 3.98 5.34
C PHE A 51 6.97 2.65 4.59
N LYS A 52 8.13 2.39 3.95
CA LYS A 52 8.31 1.20 3.11
C LYS A 52 8.00 -0.12 3.84
N PRO A 53 8.45 -0.34 5.10
CA PRO A 53 8.08 -1.56 5.84
C PRO A 53 6.56 -1.70 6.04
N GLN A 54 5.88 -0.61 6.36
CA GLN A 54 4.43 -0.57 6.56
C GLN A 54 3.68 -0.82 5.25
N ILE A 55 4.11 -0.20 4.14
CA ILE A 55 3.53 -0.40 2.82
C ILE A 55 3.69 -1.87 2.38
N ILE A 56 4.85 -2.49 2.62
CA ILE A 56 5.07 -3.92 2.36
C ILE A 56 4.07 -4.78 3.15
N ALA A 57 3.87 -4.50 4.44
CA ALA A 57 2.92 -5.23 5.28
C ALA A 57 1.48 -5.08 4.77
N LEU A 58 1.08 -3.87 4.35
CA LEU A 58 -0.23 -3.63 3.75
C LEU A 58 -0.42 -4.39 2.43
N ILE A 59 0.60 -4.43 1.57
CA ILE A 59 0.55 -5.19 0.31
C ILE A 59 0.41 -6.70 0.57
N ASP A 60 1.08 -7.23 1.59
CA ASP A 60 0.94 -8.64 1.95
C ASP A 60 -0.45 -8.93 2.56
N GLU A 61 -0.98 -8.04 3.40
CA GLU A 61 -2.32 -8.17 3.95
C GLU A 61 -3.42 -8.02 2.88
N ARG A 62 -3.20 -7.15 1.89
CA ARG A 62 -4.09 -7.01 0.72
C ARG A 62 -4.32 -8.34 0.03
N ASP A 63 -3.24 -9.05 -0.30
CA ASP A 63 -3.34 -10.33 -1.02
C ASP A 63 -4.02 -11.39 -0.13
N ARG A 64 -3.72 -11.44 1.17
CA ARG A 64 -4.41 -12.34 2.12
C ARG A 64 -5.90 -12.04 2.26
N THR A 65 -6.28 -10.76 2.29
CA THR A 65 -7.68 -10.36 2.35
C THR A 65 -8.44 -10.82 1.12
N ILE A 66 -7.86 -10.65 -0.07
CA ILE A 66 -8.43 -11.16 -1.32
C ILE A 66 -8.55 -12.69 -1.28
N GLU A 67 -7.52 -13.41 -0.85
CA GLU A 67 -7.57 -14.87 -0.72
C GLU A 67 -8.67 -15.34 0.24
N ARG A 68 -8.88 -14.65 1.36
CA ARG A 68 -9.99 -14.92 2.29
C ARG A 68 -11.35 -14.73 1.62
N TRP A 69 -11.54 -13.60 0.96
CA TRP A 69 -12.77 -13.27 0.25
C TRP A 69 -13.10 -14.28 -0.86
N VAL A 70 -12.09 -14.71 -1.62
CA VAL A 70 -12.22 -15.79 -2.60
C VAL A 70 -12.62 -17.11 -1.94
N GLY A 71 -11.99 -17.47 -0.82
CA GLY A 71 -12.32 -18.70 -0.08
C GLY A 71 -13.74 -18.70 0.51
N GLU A 72 -14.28 -17.53 0.85
CA GLU A 72 -15.68 -17.35 1.26
C GLU A 72 -16.64 -17.55 0.09
N GLU A 73 -16.34 -16.99 -1.08
CA GLU A 73 -17.18 -17.08 -2.29
C GLU A 73 -17.10 -18.42 -3.02
N THR A 74 -16.00 -19.16 -2.87
CA THR A 74 -15.88 -20.52 -3.43
C THR A 74 -16.89 -21.48 -2.78
N LYS A 75 -17.42 -21.15 -1.59
CA LYS A 75 -18.51 -21.91 -0.95
C LYS A 75 -19.86 -21.71 -1.65
N THR A 76 -19.98 -20.75 -2.57
CA THR A 76 -21.24 -20.37 -3.23
C THR A 76 -21.19 -20.52 -4.75
N ASP A 77 -20.29 -21.36 -5.29
CA ASP A 77 -20.08 -21.57 -6.75
C ASP A 77 -19.82 -20.28 -7.54
N THR A 78 -19.33 -19.24 -6.86
CA THR A 78 -19.15 -17.92 -7.45
C THR A 78 -17.77 -17.80 -8.12
N PRO A 79 -17.67 -17.22 -9.34
CA PRO A 79 -16.40 -17.05 -10.02
C PRO A 79 -15.42 -16.17 -9.24
N HIS A 80 -14.16 -16.60 -9.14
CA HIS A 80 -13.05 -15.88 -8.49
C HIS A 80 -12.92 -14.41 -8.93
N GLU A 81 -13.20 -14.10 -10.19
CA GLU A 81 -13.12 -12.75 -10.75
C GLU A 81 -14.11 -11.77 -10.09
N LYS A 82 -15.22 -12.28 -9.54
CA LYS A 82 -16.26 -11.43 -8.95
C LYS A 82 -15.76 -10.68 -7.72
N VAL A 83 -14.85 -11.28 -6.94
CA VAL A 83 -14.24 -10.64 -5.75
C VAL A 83 -13.52 -9.34 -6.13
N PHE A 84 -12.89 -9.28 -7.30
CA PHE A 84 -12.16 -8.10 -7.75
C PHE A 84 -13.06 -6.97 -8.26
N GLU A 85 -14.31 -7.30 -8.58
CA GLU A 85 -15.34 -6.39 -9.11
C GLU A 85 -16.43 -6.08 -8.08
N ASP A 86 -16.31 -6.60 -6.85
CA ASP A 86 -17.29 -6.40 -5.79
C ASP A 86 -17.15 -5.01 -5.14
N ARG A 87 -18.17 -4.18 -5.38
CA ARG A 87 -18.24 -2.79 -4.90
C ARG A 87 -18.45 -2.64 -3.40
N GLU A 88 -18.85 -3.70 -2.69
CA GLU A 88 -18.92 -3.64 -1.23
C GLU A 88 -17.55 -3.86 -0.58
N ARG A 89 -16.56 -4.32 -1.35
CA ARG A 89 -15.21 -4.68 -0.90
C ARG A 89 -14.19 -3.68 -1.41
N GLU A 90 -14.19 -2.47 -0.85
CA GLU A 90 -13.30 -1.35 -1.27
C GLU A 90 -11.88 -1.47 -0.71
N ILE A 91 -11.76 -1.56 0.61
CA ILE A 91 -10.48 -1.49 1.32
C ILE A 91 -10.02 -2.90 1.67
N THR A 92 -8.83 -3.26 1.20
CA THR A 92 -8.25 -4.60 1.36
C THR A 92 -7.28 -4.68 2.54
N SER A 93 -6.67 -3.56 2.92
CA SER A 93 -5.86 -3.42 4.13
C SER A 93 -5.74 -1.95 4.50
N PHE A 94 -5.52 -1.64 5.77
CA PHE A 94 -5.23 -0.28 6.22
C PHE A 94 -4.36 -0.27 7.48
N LEU A 95 -3.65 0.84 7.68
CA LEU A 95 -2.83 1.10 8.86
C LEU A 95 -2.86 2.60 9.16
N ASP A 96 -3.18 2.95 10.40
CA ASP A 96 -3.04 4.33 10.88
C ASP A 96 -1.57 4.70 11.03
N ILE A 97 -1.23 5.92 10.60
CA ILE A 97 0.14 6.43 10.60
C ILE A 97 0.22 7.77 11.32
N ASP A 98 1.36 7.98 11.96
CA ASP A 98 1.79 9.27 12.46
C ASP A 98 3.18 9.57 11.88
N ILE A 99 3.24 10.64 11.08
CA ILE A 99 4.49 11.03 10.39
C ILE A 99 5.54 11.48 11.41
N GLN A 100 5.15 12.24 12.44
CA GLN A 100 6.09 12.76 13.42
C GLN A 100 6.68 11.63 14.26
N ALA A 101 5.83 10.67 14.67
CA ALA A 101 6.30 9.49 15.37
C ALA A 101 7.25 8.65 14.51
N GLN A 102 6.93 8.46 13.22
CA GLN A 102 7.77 7.68 12.30
C GLN A 102 9.13 8.35 12.05
N VAL A 103 9.15 9.66 11.81
CA VAL A 103 10.41 10.42 11.63
C VAL A 103 11.29 10.29 12.86
N LYS A 104 10.73 10.51 14.05
CA LYS A 104 11.46 10.36 15.32
C LYS A 104 12.05 8.95 15.48
N ALA A 105 11.26 7.91 15.18
CA ALA A 105 11.73 6.52 15.29
C ALA A 105 12.88 6.21 14.31
N VAL A 106 12.83 6.77 13.09
CA VAL A 106 13.91 6.62 12.10
C VAL A 106 15.18 7.36 12.55
N GLU A 107 15.06 8.59 13.06
CA GLU A 107 16.19 9.35 13.61
C GLU A 107 16.86 8.64 14.78
N GLU A 108 16.06 8.09 15.71
CA GLU A 108 16.57 7.29 16.84
C GLU A 108 17.28 6.01 16.39
N GLU A 109 16.81 5.37 15.33
CA GLU A 109 17.46 4.18 14.75
C GLU A 109 18.77 4.53 14.04
N ILE A 110 18.81 5.64 13.27
CA ILE A 110 20.05 6.13 12.65
C ILE A 110 21.09 6.42 13.72
N GLY A 111 20.71 7.18 14.76
CA GLY A 111 21.62 7.51 15.87
C GLY A 111 22.07 6.29 16.70
N ARG A 112 21.37 5.16 16.62
CA ARG A 112 21.79 3.88 17.23
C ARG A 112 22.79 3.12 16.37
N ARG A 113 22.73 3.25 15.04
CA ARG A 113 23.64 2.58 14.09
C ARG A 113 24.97 3.29 13.91
N ASP A 114 24.99 4.60 14.12
CA ASP A 114 26.19 5.43 14.00
C ASP A 114 27.08 5.41 15.27
N ARG A 115 26.66 4.69 16.32
CA ARG A 115 27.44 4.46 17.55
C ARG A 115 28.08 3.07 17.55
#